data_AF-A0A958UHM2-F1
#
_entry.id   AF-A0A958UHM2-F1
#
_cell.length_a   1.000
_cell.length_b   1.000
_cell.length_c   1.000
_cell.angle_alpha   90.00
_cell.angle_beta   90.00
_cell.angle_gamma   90.00
#
_symmetry.space_group_name_H-M   'P 1'
#
loop_
_entity.id
_entity.type
_entity.pdbx_description
1 polymer ?
#
loop_
_entity_poly.entity_id
_entity_poly.type
_entity_poly.pdbx_seq_one_letter_code
_entity_poly.pdbx_strand_id
1 'polypeptide(L)'
;MSRFGNELRGKNALSLGVGTSVMNGDLANPMFEIYSHIGYKRFLGSAVAINFGYHKFNLAFEDVFNEGFMSFDINLEWYISPHRTFTPFIFAGGGYHAANYFETTETKIQGGVGIEYLMTERIGLKLFGDYNYMFTDEVDGLVFGDSDDAYWRIAIGLNIYFGNYLPNRLADKIPTVINSNQLADDY
;
A
#
# COMPACT_ATOMS: atom_id res chain seq x y z
N MET A 1 12.98 19.77 -9.15
CA MET A 1 13.22 19.04 -10.41
C MET A 1 13.17 17.56 -10.08
N SER A 2 12.24 16.81 -10.67
CA SER A 2 12.26 15.35 -10.55
C SER A 2 13.44 14.82 -11.37
N ARG A 3 14.18 13.85 -10.83
CA ARG A 3 15.36 13.26 -11.48
C ARG A 3 15.00 12.38 -12.70
N PHE A 4 13.72 12.04 -12.82
CA PHE A 4 13.10 11.29 -13.91
C PHE A 4 12.08 12.21 -14.60
N GLY A 5 11.97 12.13 -15.93
CA GLY A 5 11.32 13.13 -16.79
C GLY A 5 9.82 13.36 -16.58
N ASN A 6 9.09 13.72 -17.65
CA ASN A 6 7.67 14.06 -17.62
C ASN A 6 6.74 12.86 -17.29
N GLU A 7 7.28 11.67 -17.01
CA GLU A 7 6.50 10.46 -16.72
C GLU A 7 7.18 9.72 -15.56
N LEU A 8 6.65 9.91 -14.35
CA LEU A 8 7.33 9.45 -13.15
C LEU A 8 6.97 8.02 -12.73
N ARG A 9 5.75 7.57 -13.03
CA ARG A 9 5.17 6.33 -12.50
C ARG A 9 4.23 5.68 -13.51
N GLY A 10 4.25 4.35 -13.57
CA GLY A 10 3.27 3.55 -14.28
C GLY A 10 1.87 3.68 -13.65
N LYS A 11 0.81 3.53 -14.46
CA LYS A 11 -0.57 3.49 -13.96
C LYS A 11 -0.85 2.25 -13.12
N ASN A 12 -0.15 1.15 -13.37
CA ASN A 12 -0.29 -0.09 -12.63
C ASN A 12 1.03 -0.40 -11.94
N ALA A 13 0.95 -1.00 -10.75
CA ALA A 13 2.12 -1.47 -10.02
C ALA A 13 1.83 -2.77 -9.28
N LEU A 14 2.84 -3.63 -9.20
CA LEU A 14 2.85 -4.77 -8.30
C LEU A 14 3.54 -4.34 -7.01
N SER A 15 2.83 -4.43 -5.89
CA SER A 15 3.30 -4.15 -4.55
C SER A 15 3.76 -5.45 -3.91
N LEU A 16 5.00 -5.52 -3.47
CA LEU A 16 5.54 -6.64 -2.70
C LEU A 16 6.07 -6.08 -1.38
N GLY A 17 5.87 -6.77 -0.27
CA GLY A 17 6.35 -6.28 1.02
C GLY A 17 6.54 -7.36 2.05
N VAL A 18 7.37 -7.06 3.02
CA VAL A 18 7.55 -7.85 4.25
C VAL A 18 7.51 -6.89 5.42
N GLY A 19 6.87 -7.29 6.50
CA GLY A 19 6.74 -6.46 7.68
C GLY A 19 6.52 -7.26 8.93
N THR A 20 6.27 -6.52 10.00
CA THR A 20 5.87 -7.07 11.28
C THR A 20 4.59 -6.43 11.78
N SER A 21 3.74 -7.24 12.41
CA SER A 21 2.60 -6.79 13.21
C SER A 21 2.96 -6.80 14.69
N VAL A 22 2.49 -5.77 15.39
CA VAL A 22 2.52 -5.65 16.84
C VAL A 22 1.09 -5.46 17.31
N MET A 23 0.60 -6.42 18.09
CA MET A 23 -0.75 -6.36 18.66
C MET A 23 -0.77 -5.41 19.85
N ASN A 24 -1.77 -4.53 19.92
CA ASN A 24 -1.96 -3.62 21.05
C ASN A 24 -2.77 -4.35 22.14
N GLY A 25 -2.16 -5.36 22.76
CA GLY A 25 -2.76 -6.06 23.88
C GLY A 25 -2.11 -5.65 25.19
N ASP A 26 -2.89 -5.52 26.25
CA ASP A 26 -2.46 -5.33 27.65
C ASP A 26 -1.68 -6.55 28.21
N LEU A 27 -1.14 -7.40 27.33
CA LEU A 27 -0.30 -8.55 27.64
C LEU A 27 1.18 -8.13 27.67
N ALA A 28 1.85 -8.53 28.75
CA ALA A 28 3.24 -8.21 29.06
C ALA A 28 4.30 -8.65 28.02
N ASN A 29 3.93 -9.30 26.92
CA ASN A 29 4.82 -9.78 25.87
C ASN A 29 4.23 -9.51 24.46
N PRO A 30 4.59 -8.39 23.80
CA PRO A 30 4.19 -8.15 22.42
C PRO A 30 4.82 -9.21 21.51
N MET A 31 3.98 -10.03 20.87
CA MET A 31 4.43 -11.06 19.95
C MET A 31 4.62 -10.44 18.56
N PHE A 32 5.88 -10.39 18.09
CA PHE A 32 6.19 -9.90 16.75
C PHE A 32 5.91 -10.99 15.74
N GLU A 33 4.93 -10.75 14.87
CA GLU A 33 4.63 -11.67 13.77
C GLU A 33 5.21 -11.11 12.47
N ILE A 34 5.87 -11.97 11.70
CA ILE A 34 6.37 -11.61 10.37
C ILE A 34 5.27 -11.89 9.35
N TYR A 35 5.03 -10.92 8.47
CA TYR A 35 4.06 -11.08 7.40
C TYR A 35 4.62 -10.71 6.04
N SER A 36 4.05 -11.36 5.02
CA SER A 36 4.32 -11.06 3.63
C SER A 36 3.09 -10.44 2.97
N HIS A 37 3.34 -9.45 2.12
CA HIS A 37 2.32 -8.71 1.37
C HIS A 37 2.60 -8.81 -0.12
N ILE A 38 1.56 -9.14 -0.88
CA ILE A 38 1.56 -9.08 -2.35
C ILE A 38 0.30 -8.32 -2.74
N GLY A 39 0.42 -7.27 -3.53
CA GLY A 39 -0.70 -6.44 -3.90
C GLY A 39 -0.62 -5.93 -5.32
N TYR A 40 -1.76 -5.60 -5.87
CA TYR A 40 -1.91 -4.91 -7.14
C TYR A 40 -2.41 -3.50 -6.90
N LYS A 41 -1.66 -2.53 -7.42
CA LYS A 41 -1.97 -1.11 -7.31
C LYS A 41 -2.31 -0.52 -8.66
N ARG A 42 -3.36 0.30 -8.71
CA ARG A 42 -3.78 1.04 -9.90
C ARG A 42 -4.02 2.51 -9.56
N PHE A 43 -3.32 3.38 -10.26
CA PHE A 43 -3.52 4.83 -10.19
C PHE A 43 -4.73 5.24 -11.02
N LEU A 44 -5.67 5.94 -10.37
CA LEU A 44 -6.84 6.54 -11.03
C LEU A 44 -6.52 7.94 -11.58
N GLY A 45 -5.45 8.56 -11.08
CA GLY A 45 -4.93 9.85 -11.53
C GLY A 45 -3.47 9.99 -11.13
N SER A 46 -2.97 11.23 -10.98
CA SER A 46 -1.59 11.44 -10.50
C SER A 46 -1.46 11.23 -8.98
N ALA A 47 -2.49 11.57 -8.20
CA ALA A 47 -2.42 11.58 -6.73
C ALA A 47 -3.15 10.42 -6.04
N VAL A 48 -4.08 9.75 -6.70
CA VAL A 48 -4.93 8.72 -6.05
C VAL A 48 -4.71 7.36 -6.71
N ALA A 49 -4.53 6.34 -5.88
CA ALA A 49 -4.42 4.95 -6.30
C ALA A 49 -5.32 4.04 -5.46
N ILE A 50 -5.80 2.97 -6.08
CA ILE A 50 -6.43 1.84 -5.38
C ILE A 50 -5.40 0.73 -5.30
N ASN A 51 -5.23 0.14 -4.12
CA ASN A 51 -4.34 -0.97 -3.86
C ASN A 51 -5.14 -2.16 -3.32
N PHE A 52 -5.15 -3.24 -4.08
CA PHE A 52 -5.69 -4.53 -3.67
C PHE A 52 -4.54 -5.39 -3.13
N GLY A 53 -4.55 -5.67 -1.83
CA GLY A 53 -3.51 -6.42 -1.12
C GLY A 53 -3.98 -7.82 -0.75
N TYR A 54 -3.09 -8.78 -0.90
CA TYR A 54 -3.16 -10.10 -0.31
C TYR A 54 -2.03 -10.22 0.71
N HIS A 55 -2.38 -10.60 1.93
CA HIS A 55 -1.44 -10.78 3.02
C HIS A 55 -1.44 -12.24 3.44
N LYS A 56 -0.24 -12.82 3.55
CA LYS A 56 -0.03 -14.16 4.09
C LYS A 56 0.83 -14.06 5.33
N PHE A 57 0.30 -14.59 6.43
CA PHE A 57 0.95 -14.66 7.73
C PHE A 57 1.19 -16.14 8.05
N ASN A 58 2.42 -16.49 8.39
CA ASN A 58 2.74 -17.83 8.86
C ASN A 58 3.04 -17.72 10.36
N LEU A 59 2.19 -18.31 11.20
CA LEU A 59 2.55 -18.59 12.59
C LEU A 59 3.59 -19.72 12.56
N ALA A 60 4.86 -19.36 12.48
CA ALA A 60 5.95 -20.32 12.47
C ALA A 60 6.16 -20.85 13.90
N PHE A 61 5.42 -21.90 14.26
CA PHE A 61 5.83 -22.79 15.34
C PHE A 61 6.81 -23.82 14.79
N GLU A 62 7.96 -23.96 15.46
CA GLU A 62 8.90 -25.05 15.25
C GLU A 62 8.13 -26.39 15.28
N ASP A 63 8.09 -27.05 14.13
CA ASP A 63 7.90 -28.49 13.95
C ASP A 63 6.52 -29.18 13.96
N VAL A 64 5.34 -28.54 14.03
CA VAL A 64 4.09 -29.36 13.99
C VAL A 64 2.88 -28.83 13.20
N PHE A 65 2.70 -27.53 12.93
CA PHE A 65 1.48 -27.06 12.23
C PHE A 65 1.76 -25.88 11.27
N ASN A 66 1.37 -26.03 9.99
CA ASN A 66 1.48 -25.00 8.95
C ASN A 66 0.09 -24.44 8.64
N GLU A 67 -0.52 -23.75 9.60
CA GLU A 67 -1.76 -23.02 9.36
C GLU A 67 -1.43 -21.63 8.80
N GLY A 68 -1.57 -21.48 7.49
CA GLY A 68 -1.37 -20.22 6.79
C GLY A 68 -2.64 -19.39 6.83
N PHE A 69 -2.66 -18.33 7.64
CA PHE A 69 -3.74 -17.35 7.62
C PHE A 69 -3.58 -16.42 6.41
N MET A 70 -4.70 -16.13 5.75
CA MET A 70 -4.74 -15.23 4.61
C MET A 70 -5.73 -14.09 4.81
N SER A 71 -5.38 -12.93 4.30
CA SER A 71 -6.22 -11.74 4.37
C SER A 71 -6.19 -10.97 3.07
N PHE A 72 -7.35 -10.43 2.70
CA PHE A 72 -7.54 -9.62 1.51
C PHE A 72 -7.93 -8.20 1.92
N ASP A 73 -7.19 -7.23 1.40
CA ASP A 73 -7.27 -5.84 1.81
C ASP A 73 -7.51 -4.96 0.57
N ILE A 74 -8.41 -3.99 0.67
CA ILE A 74 -8.64 -2.98 -0.35
C ILE A 74 -8.35 -1.63 0.28
N ASN A 75 -7.36 -0.93 -0.26
CA ASN A 75 -6.90 0.36 0.25
C ASN A 75 -7.00 1.44 -0.81
N LEU A 76 -7.50 2.60 -0.42
CA LEU A 76 -7.40 3.83 -1.19
C LEU A 76 -6.17 4.59 -0.70
N GLU A 77 -5.20 4.81 -1.58
CA GLU A 77 -3.96 5.54 -1.29
C GLU A 77 -4.02 6.94 -1.92
N TRP A 78 -3.69 7.96 -1.11
CA TRP A 78 -3.55 9.35 -1.57
C TRP A 78 -2.11 9.83 -1.37
N TYR A 79 -1.45 10.12 -2.49
CA TYR A 79 -0.10 10.66 -2.59
C TYR A 79 -0.11 12.18 -2.51
N ILE A 80 0.60 12.73 -1.51
CA ILE A 80 0.66 14.18 -1.26
C ILE A 80 1.53 14.88 -2.31
N SER A 81 2.62 14.26 -2.75
CA SER A 81 3.58 14.86 -3.69
C SER A 81 3.93 13.94 -4.87
N PRO A 82 2.95 13.58 -5.72
CA PRO A 82 3.10 12.53 -6.74
C PRO A 82 4.13 12.81 -7.84
N HIS A 83 4.55 14.08 -7.99
CA HIS A 83 5.51 14.51 -8.99
C HIS A 83 6.95 14.58 -8.47
N ARG A 84 7.22 14.03 -7.28
CA ARG A 84 8.56 13.94 -6.68
C ARG A 84 8.99 12.48 -6.56
N THR A 85 10.29 12.27 -6.45
CA THR A 85 10.85 10.92 -6.22
C THR A 85 10.52 10.42 -4.83
N PHE A 86 10.61 11.31 -3.83
CA PHE A 86 10.12 11.08 -2.48
C PHE A 86 8.67 11.53 -2.36
N THR A 87 7.77 10.59 -2.11
CA THR A 87 6.34 10.84 -2.04
C THR A 87 5.73 10.24 -0.78
N PRO A 88 5.39 11.07 0.21
CA PRO A 88 4.51 10.68 1.29
C PRO A 88 3.11 10.38 0.76
N PHE A 89 2.49 9.33 1.29
CA PHE A 89 1.11 8.97 1.03
C PHE A 89 0.42 8.58 2.33
N ILE A 90 -0.89 8.78 2.34
CA ILE A 90 -1.79 8.24 3.37
C ILE A 90 -2.70 7.22 2.71
N PHE A 91 -3.22 6.28 3.48
CA PHE A 91 -4.17 5.32 2.96
C PHE A 91 -5.20 4.93 4.00
N ALA A 92 -6.38 4.60 3.51
CA ALA A 92 -7.46 4.04 4.30
C ALA A 92 -8.15 2.97 3.47
N GLY A 93 -8.59 1.91 4.13
CA GLY A 93 -9.11 0.73 3.47
C GLY A 93 -9.85 -0.18 4.41
N GLY A 94 -10.47 -1.19 3.82
CA GLY A 94 -11.08 -2.29 4.55
C GLY A 94 -10.55 -3.60 4.01
N GLY A 95 -10.55 -4.62 4.84
CA GLY A 95 -10.20 -5.97 4.44
C GLY A 95 -11.06 -6.97 5.16
N TYR A 96 -10.85 -8.23 4.82
CA TYR A 96 -11.43 -9.34 5.55
C TYR A 96 -10.37 -10.42 5.77
N HIS A 97 -10.48 -11.09 6.91
CA HIS A 97 -9.69 -12.27 7.21
C HIS A 97 -10.45 -13.50 6.72
N ALA A 98 -9.73 -14.41 6.05
CA ALA A 98 -10.26 -15.71 5.68
C ALA A 98 -9.36 -16.78 6.31
N ALA A 99 -9.82 -17.39 7.39
CA ALA A 99 -9.23 -18.61 7.92
C ALA A 99 -9.66 -19.81 7.06
N ASN A 100 -8.84 -20.87 7.03
CA ASN A 100 -9.25 -22.15 6.46
C ASN A 100 -10.55 -22.59 7.13
N TYR A 101 -11.53 -23.01 6.33
CA TYR A 101 -12.91 -23.40 6.65
C TYR A 101 -14.02 -22.35 6.54
N PHE A 102 -13.77 -21.09 6.15
CA PHE A 102 -14.85 -20.11 5.84
C PHE A 102 -15.90 -19.88 6.95
N GLU A 103 -15.69 -20.39 8.18
CA GLU A 103 -16.69 -20.29 9.25
C GLU A 103 -16.72 -18.91 9.92
N THR A 104 -15.66 -18.11 9.77
CA THR A 104 -15.59 -16.76 10.37
C THR A 104 -15.02 -15.78 9.35
N THR A 105 -15.88 -14.90 8.84
CA THR A 105 -15.47 -13.75 8.00
C THR A 105 -15.44 -12.53 8.89
N GLU A 106 -14.25 -12.17 9.36
CA GLU A 106 -14.08 -10.96 10.16
C GLU A 106 -13.74 -9.80 9.24
N THR A 107 -14.55 -8.74 9.33
CA THR A 107 -14.27 -7.50 8.60
C THR A 107 -13.32 -6.63 9.42
N LYS A 108 -12.39 -5.99 8.74
CA LYS A 108 -11.47 -5.05 9.34
C LYS A 108 -11.45 -3.75 8.57
N ILE A 109 -11.17 -2.68 9.29
CA ILE A 109 -10.79 -1.40 8.71
C ILE A 109 -9.33 -1.14 9.02
N GLN A 110 -8.63 -0.53 8.09
CA GLN A 110 -7.23 -0.20 8.23
C GLN A 110 -6.94 1.19 7.70
N GLY A 111 -6.13 1.93 8.43
CA GLY A 111 -5.74 3.29 8.11
C GLY A 111 -4.27 3.47 8.41
N GLY A 112 -3.53 4.08 7.51
CA GLY A 112 -2.09 4.16 7.63
C GLY A 112 -1.47 5.31 6.87
N VAL A 113 -0.18 5.45 7.10
CA VAL A 113 0.66 6.42 6.43
C VAL A 113 1.90 5.72 5.92
N GLY A 114 2.48 6.25 4.86
CA GLY A 114 3.72 5.72 4.34
C GLY A 114 4.46 6.72 3.49
N ILE A 115 5.68 6.32 3.18
CA ILE A 115 6.58 7.06 2.31
C ILE A 115 7.03 6.14 1.20
N GLU A 116 7.14 6.70 0.00
CA GLU A 116 7.67 5.99 -1.14
C GLU A 116 8.82 6.77 -1.75
N TYR A 117 9.91 6.08 -2.04
CA TYR A 117 11.07 6.60 -2.72
C TYR A 117 11.25 5.89 -4.07
N LEU A 118 11.03 6.61 -5.17
CA LEU A 118 11.31 6.13 -6.51
C LEU A 118 12.83 6.02 -6.73
N MET A 119 13.32 4.79 -6.82
CA MET A 119 14.70 4.53 -7.23
C MET A 119 14.86 4.66 -8.75
N THR A 120 13.82 4.28 -9.48
CA THR A 120 13.71 4.34 -10.94
C THR A 120 12.25 4.59 -11.32
N GLU A 121 11.97 5.03 -12.55
CA GLU A 121 10.61 5.18 -13.12
C GLU A 121 9.75 3.89 -13.04
N ARG A 122 10.40 2.73 -12.86
CA ARG A 122 9.76 1.41 -12.76
C ARG A 122 9.78 0.81 -11.35
N ILE A 123 10.59 1.33 -10.42
CA ILE A 123 10.79 0.69 -9.11
C ILE A 123 10.77 1.77 -8.02
N GLY A 124 9.80 1.66 -7.12
CA GLY A 124 9.70 2.46 -5.90
C GLY A 124 9.92 1.60 -4.65
N LEU A 125 10.72 2.08 -3.71
CA LEU A 125 10.81 1.54 -2.36
C LEU A 125 9.73 2.18 -1.50
N LYS A 126 8.92 1.39 -0.80
CA LYS A 126 7.82 1.83 0.06
C LYS A 126 8.11 1.42 1.50
N LEU A 127 7.93 2.35 2.43
CA LEU A 127 7.87 2.07 3.87
C LEU A 127 6.52 2.56 4.34
N PHE A 128 5.78 1.73 5.07
CA PHE A 128 4.44 2.08 5.53
C PHE A 128 4.17 1.51 6.91
N GLY A 129 3.34 2.23 7.66
CA GLY A 129 2.76 1.76 8.89
C GLY A 129 1.24 1.93 8.83
N ASP A 130 0.52 0.94 9.32
CA ASP A 130 -0.93 0.97 9.39
C ASP A 130 -1.46 0.52 10.75
N TYR A 131 -2.54 1.18 11.12
CA TYR A 131 -3.38 0.85 12.23
C TYR A 131 -4.57 0.05 11.71
N ASN A 132 -4.82 -1.10 12.29
CA ASN A 132 -5.92 -1.98 11.93
C ASN A 132 -6.85 -2.07 13.11
N TYR A 133 -8.14 -1.95 12.82
CA TYR A 133 -9.22 -2.11 13.76
C TYR A 133 -10.16 -3.19 13.24
N MET A 134 -10.39 -4.22 14.04
CA MET A 134 -11.27 -5.34 13.68
C MET A 134 -12.70 -5.02 14.13
N PHE A 135 -13.67 -5.20 13.23
CA PHE A 135 -15.08 -5.14 13.60
C PHE A 135 -15.57 -6.57 13.80
N THR A 136 -15.62 -7.00 15.06
CA THR A 136 -16.30 -8.25 15.44
C THR A 136 -17.81 -7.98 15.37
N ASP A 137 -18.42 -8.31 14.24
CA ASP A 137 -19.85 -8.10 14.02
C ASP A 137 -20.64 -9.18 14.79
N GLU A 138 -20.95 -8.91 16.06
CA GLU A 138 -22.13 -9.49 16.71
C GLU A 138 -23.33 -8.61 16.32
N VAL A 139 -24.09 -9.10 15.37
CA VAL A 139 -25.29 -8.47 14.79
C VAL A 139 -26.39 -8.43 15.85
N ASP A 140 -26.36 -7.52 16.81
CA ASP A 140 -27.59 -7.01 17.45
C ASP A 140 -27.36 -5.70 18.21
N GLY A 141 -28.36 -4.82 18.17
CA GLY A 141 -28.26 -3.47 18.71
C GLY A 141 -27.91 -3.43 20.20
N LEU A 142 -26.92 -2.59 20.55
CA LEU A 142 -26.38 -2.30 21.89
C LEU A 142 -25.16 -3.15 22.26
N VAL A 143 -23.97 -2.56 22.22
CA VAL A 143 -23.24 -1.97 23.36
C VAL A 143 -21.85 -1.52 22.88
N PHE A 144 -21.52 -0.25 23.12
CA PHE A 144 -20.13 0.21 23.19
C PHE A 144 -19.40 -0.64 24.24
N GLY A 145 -18.48 -1.52 23.83
CA GLY A 145 -17.84 -2.50 24.72
C GLY A 145 -16.37 -2.77 24.37
N ASP A 146 -15.52 -1.83 24.76
CA ASP A 146 -14.17 -1.95 25.36
C ASP A 146 -13.42 -3.31 25.31
N SER A 147 -13.12 -3.81 24.12
CA SER A 147 -11.93 -4.65 23.90
C SER A 147 -11.30 -4.24 22.58
N ASP A 148 -10.43 -3.24 22.69
CA ASP A 148 -9.62 -2.65 21.62
C ASP A 148 -8.61 -3.67 21.08
N ASP A 149 -9.06 -4.66 20.33
CA ASP A 149 -8.21 -5.60 19.58
C ASP A 149 -7.64 -4.93 18.32
N ALA A 150 -6.98 -3.79 18.52
CA ALA A 150 -6.28 -3.06 17.49
C ALA A 150 -4.84 -3.57 17.36
N TYR A 151 -4.30 -3.52 16.14
CA TYR A 151 -2.89 -3.84 15.93
C TYR A 151 -2.22 -2.88 14.95
N TRP A 152 -0.95 -2.65 15.20
CA TRP A 152 -0.09 -1.82 14.35
C TRP A 152 0.75 -2.72 13.47
N ARG A 153 0.87 -2.36 12.20
CA ARG A 153 1.81 -3.00 11.26
C ARG A 153 2.83 -2.00 10.80
N ILE A 154 4.06 -2.47 10.62
CA ILE A 154 5.12 -1.73 9.96
C ILE A 154 5.73 -2.64 8.90
N ALA A 155 5.80 -2.17 7.66
CA ALA A 155 6.33 -2.94 6.55
C ALA A 155 7.18 -2.11 5.61
N ILE A 156 8.18 -2.79 5.05
CA ILE A 156 8.98 -2.33 3.93
C ILE A 156 8.61 -3.13 2.69
N GLY A 157 8.55 -2.47 1.54
CA GLY A 157 8.13 -3.08 0.30
C GLY A 157 8.65 -2.39 -0.94
N LEU A 158 8.38 -3.01 -2.09
CA LEU A 158 8.74 -2.57 -3.41
C LEU A 158 7.49 -2.46 -4.27
N ASN A 159 7.34 -1.34 -4.97
CA ASN A 159 6.34 -1.15 -6.01
C ASN A 159 7.03 -1.22 -7.37
N ILE A 160 6.69 -2.24 -8.14
CA ILE A 160 7.17 -2.44 -9.50
C ILE A 160 6.10 -1.91 -10.45
N TYR A 161 6.37 -0.78 -11.08
CA TYR A 161 5.45 -0.10 -12.00
C TYR A 161 5.56 -0.64 -13.42
N PHE A 162 4.41 -0.80 -14.09
CA PHE A 162 4.33 -1.30 -15.46
C PHE A 162 3.12 -0.76 -16.23
N GLY A 163 3.17 -0.90 -17.56
CA GLY A 163 2.13 -0.45 -18.49
C GLY A 163 2.27 1.03 -18.87
N ASN A 164 1.12 1.68 -19.14
CA ASN A 164 1.09 3.09 -19.53
C ASN A 164 1.53 3.98 -18.36
N TYR A 165 2.43 4.91 -18.62
CA TYR A 165 2.88 5.88 -17.62
C TYR A 165 1.91 7.05 -17.49
N LEU A 166 1.90 7.68 -16.31
CA LEU A 166 1.08 8.85 -16.04
C LEU A 166 1.74 10.12 -16.61
N PRO A 167 1.05 10.89 -17.47
CA PRO A 167 1.60 12.12 -18.01
C PRO A 167 1.68 13.22 -16.95
N ASN A 168 2.85 13.85 -16.79
CA ASN A 168 3.08 14.96 -15.87
C ASN A 168 2.62 16.29 -16.49
N ARG A 169 1.34 16.65 -16.28
CA ARG A 169 0.75 17.89 -16.82
C ARG A 169 1.43 19.20 -16.39
N LEU A 170 2.28 19.17 -15.37
CA LEU A 170 3.05 20.36 -14.94
C LEU A 170 4.31 20.57 -15.79
N ALA A 171 4.86 19.52 -16.39
CA ALA A 171 6.09 19.61 -17.17
C ALA A 171 5.84 20.02 -18.63
N ASP A 172 4.64 19.76 -19.17
CA ASP A 172 4.24 20.22 -20.52
C ASP A 172 4.11 21.75 -20.62
N LYS A 173 3.95 22.46 -19.48
CA LYS A 173 3.87 23.92 -19.46
C LYS A 173 5.22 24.63 -19.46
N ILE A 174 6.33 23.90 -19.39
CA ILE A 174 7.67 24.48 -19.41
C ILE A 174 8.25 24.24 -20.80
N PRO A 175 8.48 25.28 -21.62
CA PRO A 175 9.16 25.12 -22.90
C PRO A 175 10.57 24.60 -22.61
N THR A 176 10.78 23.31 -22.89
CA THR A 176 12.09 22.69 -22.82
C THR A 176 12.85 22.99 -24.11
N VAL A 177 14.16 23.24 -24.00
CA VAL A 177 15.06 23.64 -25.10
C VAL A 177 15.07 22.64 -26.27
N ILE A 178 14.59 21.41 -26.05
CA ILE A 178 14.45 20.39 -27.10
C ILE A 178 13.41 20.79 -28.15
N ASN A 179 12.39 21.58 -27.78
CA ASN A 179 11.36 22.08 -28.71
C ASN A 179 11.69 23.44 -29.34
N SER A 180 12.77 24.11 -28.95
CA SER A 180 13.14 25.40 -29.55
C SER A 180 14.00 25.27 -30.82
N ASN A 181 14.34 24.04 -31.22
CA ASN A 181 15.17 23.78 -32.39
C ASN A 181 14.40 23.04 -33.49
N GLN A 182 13.13 23.41 -33.70
CA GLN A 182 12.50 23.17 -34.99
C GLN A 182 13.17 24.12 -35.98
N LEU A 183 14.21 23.63 -36.66
CA LEU A 183 14.71 24.28 -37.86
C LEU A 183 13.53 24.33 -38.83
N ALA A 184 13.10 25.54 -39.16
CA ALA A 184 12.22 25.76 -40.29
C ALA A 184 12.98 25.29 -41.54
N ASP A 185 12.65 24.10 -42.02
CA ASP A 185 13.04 23.66 -43.37
C ASP A 185 12.17 24.46 -44.36
N ASP A 186 12.64 25.67 -44.69
CA ASP A 186 12.23 26.39 -45.88
C ASP A 186 13.00 25.81 -47.08
N TYR A 187 12.35 24.94 -47.87
CA TYR A 187 12.64 24.74 -49.30
C TYR A 187 11.40 24.28 -50.07
#